data_AF-A0A5J5PZG4-F1
#
_entry.id   AF-A0A5J5PZG4-F1
#
_cell.length_a   1.000
_cell.length_b   1.000
_cell.length_c   1.000
_cell.angle_alpha   90.00
_cell.angle_beta   90.00
_cell.angle_gamma   90.00
#
_symmetry.space_group_name_H-M   'P 1'
#
loop_
_entity.id
_entity.type
_entity.pdbx_description
1 polymer ?
#
loop_
_entity_poly.entity_id
_entity_poly.type
_entity_poly.pdbx_seq_one_letter_code
_entity_poly.pdbx_strand_id
1 'polypeptide(L)'
;MAEDHQAIDTMKKYRLRTAARTGNVTDLYNLIQRDGNVLRHFDEVEFVDTPLHIAAEEGCIRFAMEMMNLKPAFARKLNQQGLSPLHIAVKQGHKEMALRFLEMDNDLVRVKGKNENNRLDVLQVLIRTLWKTDYYREVVNQIDEDGNTALQLAAFHNQPESLNYY
;
A
#
# COMPACT_ATOMS: atom_id res chain seq x y z
N MET A 1 34.09 -14.56 -8.03
CA MET A 1 33.48 -15.03 -6.76
C MET A 1 32.56 -13.99 -6.12
N ALA A 2 33.03 -12.78 -5.76
CA ALA A 2 32.15 -11.73 -5.20
C ALA A 2 31.25 -11.06 -6.26
N GLU A 3 31.79 -10.78 -7.46
CA GLU A 3 31.04 -10.16 -8.56
C GLU A 3 29.90 -11.05 -9.08
N ASP A 4 30.11 -12.37 -9.11
CA ASP A 4 29.09 -13.34 -9.55
C ASP A 4 27.90 -13.41 -8.58
N HIS A 5 28.16 -13.33 -7.27
CA HIS A 5 27.11 -13.35 -6.26
C HIS A 5 26.24 -12.09 -6.31
N GLN A 6 26.85 -10.92 -6.53
CA GLN A 6 26.12 -9.65 -6.66
C GLN A 6 25.27 -9.61 -7.93
N ALA A 7 25.76 -10.17 -9.04
CA ALA A 7 25.00 -10.30 -10.28
C ALA A 7 23.78 -11.22 -10.10
N ILE A 8 23.93 -12.33 -9.36
CA ILE A 8 22.84 -13.27 -9.07
C ILE A 8 21.76 -12.61 -8.19
N ASP A 9 22.14 -11.88 -7.13
CA ASP A 9 21.17 -11.17 -6.27
C ASP A 9 20.40 -10.10 -7.05
N THR A 10 21.11 -9.35 -7.90
CA THR A 10 20.50 -8.34 -8.77
C THR A 10 19.48 -8.96 -9.73
N MET A 11 19.82 -10.12 -10.33
CA MET A 11 18.93 -10.84 -11.23
C MET A 11 17.68 -11.40 -10.51
N LYS A 12 17.84 -11.90 -9.28
CA LYS A 12 16.71 -12.37 -8.46
C LYS A 12 15.73 -11.23 -8.15
N LYS A 13 16.26 -10.09 -7.70
CA LYS A 13 15.46 -8.86 -7.45
C LYS A 13 14.74 -8.41 -8.71
N TYR A 14 15.43 -8.39 -9.86
CA TYR A 14 14.84 -8.03 -11.13
C TYR A 14 13.65 -8.95 -11.48
N ARG A 15 13.82 -10.27 -11.40
CA ARG A 15 12.74 -11.23 -11.69
C ARG A 15 11.55 -11.09 -10.76
N LEU A 16 11.78 -10.89 -9.46
CA LEU A 16 10.71 -10.69 -8.50
C LEU A 16 9.93 -9.40 -8.77
N ARG A 17 10.63 -8.32 -9.13
CA ARG A 17 9.99 -7.05 -9.54
C ARG A 17 9.17 -7.23 -10.82
N THR A 18 9.67 -7.99 -11.79
CA THR A 18 8.91 -8.32 -13.01
C THR A 18 7.66 -9.13 -12.70
N ALA A 19 7.75 -10.15 -11.83
CA ALA A 19 6.60 -10.94 -11.40
C ALA A 19 5.54 -10.08 -10.70
N ALA A 20 5.97 -9.14 -9.85
CA ALA A 20 5.07 -8.18 -9.21
C ALA A 20 4.38 -7.27 -10.21
N ARG A 21 5.14 -6.74 -11.18
CA ARG A 21 4.63 -5.85 -12.22
C ARG A 21 3.59 -6.52 -13.12
N THR A 22 3.79 -7.78 -13.47
CA THR A 22 2.87 -8.53 -14.34
C THR A 22 1.80 -9.29 -13.56
N GLY A 23 1.82 -9.24 -12.23
CA GLY A 23 0.92 -9.99 -11.36
C GLY A 23 1.12 -11.50 -11.40
N ASN A 24 2.30 -11.98 -11.82
CA ASN A 24 2.60 -13.39 -11.96
C ASN A 24 2.88 -14.07 -10.60
N VAL A 25 1.82 -14.57 -9.98
CA VAL A 25 1.88 -15.34 -8.72
C VAL A 25 2.67 -16.64 -8.87
N THR A 26 2.62 -17.30 -10.02
CA THR A 26 3.38 -18.54 -10.25
C THR A 26 4.89 -18.26 -10.18
N ASP A 27 5.35 -17.17 -10.79
CA ASP A 27 6.76 -16.78 -10.72
C ASP A 27 7.20 -16.39 -9.31
N LEU A 28 6.33 -15.75 -8.53
CA LEU A 28 6.57 -15.48 -7.12
C LEU A 28 6.89 -16.77 -6.35
N TYR A 29 6.01 -17.78 -6.46
CA TYR A 29 6.21 -19.05 -5.77
C TYR A 29 7.41 -19.84 -6.30
N ASN A 30 7.67 -19.80 -7.62
CA ASN A 30 8.87 -20.40 -8.20
C ASN A 30 10.16 -19.76 -7.66
N LEU A 31 10.18 -18.44 -7.46
CA LEU A 31 11.32 -17.73 -6.89
C LEU A 31 11.53 -18.08 -5.42
N ILE A 32 10.45 -18.15 -4.63
CA ILE A 32 10.51 -18.56 -3.21
C ILE A 32 10.98 -20.02 -3.08
N GLN A 33 10.50 -20.92 -3.94
CA GLN A 33 10.92 -22.33 -3.91
C GLN A 33 12.42 -22.48 -4.20
N ARG A 34 12.96 -21.66 -5.11
CA ARG A 34 14.40 -21.65 -5.43
C ARG A 34 15.23 -20.99 -4.34
N ASP A 35 14.67 -20.01 -3.64
CA ASP A 35 15.34 -19.26 -2.59
C ASP A 35 14.32 -18.75 -1.55
N GLY A 36 14.25 -19.43 -0.41
CA GLY A 36 13.36 -19.05 0.69
C GLY A 36 13.65 -17.68 1.29
N ASN A 37 14.83 -17.10 1.04
CA ASN A 37 15.23 -15.78 1.53
C ASN A 37 15.07 -14.67 0.48
N VAL A 38 14.43 -14.94 -0.68
CA VAL A 38 14.31 -13.97 -1.78
C VAL A 38 13.66 -12.64 -1.38
N LEU A 39 12.86 -12.62 -0.31
CA LEU A 39 12.20 -11.41 0.21
C LEU A 39 12.99 -10.68 1.33
N ARG A 40 14.04 -11.31 1.89
CA ARG A 40 14.71 -10.86 3.11
C ARG A 40 15.27 -9.45 3.00
N HIS A 41 15.87 -9.11 1.87
CA HIS A 41 16.46 -7.79 1.64
C HIS A 41 15.43 -6.65 1.79
N PHE A 42 14.19 -6.85 1.33
CA PHE A 42 13.16 -5.82 1.41
C PHE A 42 12.67 -5.59 2.85
N ASP A 43 12.80 -6.61 3.70
CA ASP A 43 12.48 -6.52 5.12
C ASP A 43 13.53 -5.65 5.84
N GLU A 44 14.81 -5.91 5.57
CA GLU A 44 15.97 -5.28 6.23
C GLU A 44 16.17 -3.80 5.86
N VAL A 45 15.79 -3.38 4.64
CA VAL A 45 16.01 -2.00 4.18
C VAL A 45 14.84 -1.10 4.58
N GLU A 46 15.05 -0.16 5.49
CA GLU A 46 14.02 0.71 6.09
C GLU A 46 13.04 1.31 5.07
N PHE A 47 13.56 1.99 4.03
CA PHE A 47 12.78 2.59 2.94
C PHE A 47 13.10 1.95 1.59
N VAL A 48 12.15 1.20 1.03
CA VAL A 48 12.37 0.44 -0.22
C VAL A 48 11.07 0.18 -0.97
N ASP A 49 11.13 0.23 -2.29
CA ASP A 49 10.05 -0.31 -3.13
C ASP A 49 10.05 -1.84 -3.05
N THR A 50 9.14 -2.34 -2.23
CA THR A 50 8.85 -3.77 -2.12
C THR A 50 8.09 -4.27 -3.36
N PRO A 51 8.07 -5.58 -3.62
CA PRO A 51 7.19 -6.15 -4.65
C PRO A 51 5.72 -5.75 -4.49
N LEU A 52 5.28 -5.48 -3.25
CA LEU A 52 3.91 -5.04 -2.99
C LEU A 52 3.66 -3.60 -3.46
N HIS A 53 4.65 -2.70 -3.40
CA HIS A 53 4.54 -1.35 -3.98
C HIS A 53 4.36 -1.42 -5.49
N ILE A 54 5.15 -2.27 -6.16
CA ILE A 54 5.09 -2.45 -7.62
C ILE A 54 3.74 -3.05 -8.03
N ALA A 55 3.29 -4.10 -7.34
CA ALA A 55 1.97 -4.66 -7.60
C ALA A 55 0.87 -3.63 -7.35
N ALA A 56 1.05 -2.76 -6.34
CA ALA A 56 0.13 -1.67 -6.05
C ALA A 56 0.08 -0.59 -7.13
N GLU A 57 1.23 -0.27 -7.72
CA GLU A 57 1.34 0.69 -8.82
C GLU A 57 0.64 0.19 -10.08
N GLU A 58 0.73 -1.12 -10.34
CA GLU A 58 0.25 -1.76 -11.56
C GLU A 58 -1.18 -2.34 -11.41
N GLY A 59 -1.79 -2.24 -10.23
CA GLY A 59 -3.14 -2.76 -9.98
C GLY A 59 -3.24 -4.30 -9.97
N CYS A 60 -2.13 -5.01 -9.76
CA CYS A 60 -2.06 -6.47 -9.72
C CYS A 60 -2.64 -7.08 -8.42
N ILE A 61 -3.97 -7.05 -8.25
CA ILE A 61 -4.66 -7.43 -7.00
C ILE A 61 -4.27 -8.82 -6.50
N ARG A 62 -4.36 -9.85 -7.36
CA ARG A 62 -4.06 -11.24 -6.94
C ARG A 62 -2.67 -11.38 -6.37
N PHE A 63 -1.66 -10.81 -7.05
CA PHE A 63 -0.29 -10.81 -6.56
C PHE A 63 -0.14 -10.06 -5.24
N ALA A 64 -0.80 -8.90 -5.13
CA ALA A 64 -0.75 -8.08 -3.93
C ALA A 64 -1.33 -8.82 -2.70
N MET A 65 -2.46 -9.51 -2.85
CA MET A 65 -3.06 -10.32 -1.78
C MET A 65 -2.15 -11.47 -1.35
N GLU A 66 -1.58 -12.20 -2.30
CA GLU A 66 -0.62 -13.28 -2.01
C GLU A 66 0.61 -12.75 -1.27
N MET A 67 1.14 -11.60 -1.71
CA MET A 67 2.28 -10.96 -1.05
C MET A 67 1.95 -10.53 0.38
N MET A 68 0.75 -9.99 0.63
CA MET A 68 0.31 -9.64 1.99
C MET A 68 0.13 -10.88 2.87
N ASN A 69 -0.37 -12.00 2.33
CA ASN A 69 -0.45 -13.26 3.07
C ASN A 69 0.94 -13.80 3.44
N LEU A 70 1.91 -13.72 2.52
CA LEU A 70 3.27 -14.21 2.74
C LEU A 70 4.09 -13.29 3.65
N LYS A 71 3.93 -11.97 3.51
CA LYS A 71 4.73 -10.97 4.22
C LYS A 71 3.91 -9.73 4.57
N PRO A 72 3.02 -9.81 5.59
CA PRO A 72 2.11 -8.71 5.96
C PRO A 72 2.81 -7.39 6.25
N ALA A 73 4.04 -7.43 6.80
CA ALA A 73 4.85 -6.26 7.10
C ALA A 73 5.10 -5.35 5.88
N PHE A 74 5.09 -5.91 4.65
CA PHE A 74 5.29 -5.12 3.43
C PHE A 74 4.15 -4.15 3.15
N ALA A 75 2.95 -4.36 3.69
CA ALA A 75 1.83 -3.44 3.54
C ALA A 75 2.04 -2.11 4.29
N ARG A 76 2.88 -2.11 5.33
CA ARG A 76 3.23 -0.92 6.13
C ARG A 76 4.58 -0.30 5.76
N LYS A 77 5.39 -1.00 4.94
CA LYS A 77 6.68 -0.47 4.45
C LYS A 77 6.44 0.83 3.67
N LEU A 78 7.34 1.77 3.87
CA LEU A 78 7.41 2.98 3.05
C LEU A 78 8.51 2.82 2.00
N ASN A 79 8.26 3.29 0.79
CA ASN A 79 9.31 3.44 -0.20
C ASN A 79 10.12 4.73 0.02
N GLN A 80 11.07 5.02 -0.87
CA GLN A 80 11.94 6.19 -0.77
C GLN A 80 11.19 7.52 -0.91
N GLN A 81 9.97 7.50 -1.45
CA GLN A 81 9.07 8.66 -1.51
C GLN A 81 8.25 8.82 -0.22
N GLY A 82 8.39 7.89 0.73
CA GLY A 82 7.59 7.84 1.95
C GLY A 82 6.15 7.42 1.70
N LEU A 83 5.91 6.61 0.67
CA LEU A 83 4.59 6.08 0.32
C LEU A 83 4.52 4.61 0.69
N SER A 84 3.38 4.18 1.22
CA SER A 84 3.06 2.76 1.41
C SER A 84 2.36 2.21 0.15
N PRO A 85 2.21 0.87 0.01
CA PRO A 85 1.47 0.30 -1.12
C PRO A 85 0.04 0.82 -1.23
N LEU A 86 -0.65 1.07 -0.10
CA LEU A 86 -2.00 1.66 -0.12
C LEU A 86 -2.00 3.07 -0.72
N HIS A 87 -1.03 3.91 -0.35
CA HIS A 87 -0.88 5.24 -0.93
C HIS A 87 -0.65 5.17 -2.44
N ILE A 88 0.19 4.24 -2.90
CA ILE A 88 0.45 4.02 -4.33
C ILE A 88 -0.83 3.61 -5.06
N ALA A 89 -1.57 2.62 -4.54
CA ALA A 89 -2.82 2.16 -5.15
C ALA A 89 -3.85 3.28 -5.28
N VAL A 90 -3.98 4.11 -4.24
CA VAL A 90 -4.85 5.29 -4.24
C VAL A 90 -4.41 6.33 -5.26
N LYS A 91 -3.11 6.69 -5.27
CA LYS A 91 -2.53 7.66 -6.20
C LYS A 91 -2.71 7.25 -7.67
N GLN A 92 -2.60 5.95 -7.95
CA GLN A 92 -2.81 5.40 -9.30
C GLN A 92 -4.29 5.14 -9.64
N GLY A 93 -5.22 5.38 -8.72
CA GLY A 93 -6.66 5.22 -8.95
C GLY A 93 -7.14 3.76 -8.91
N HIS A 94 -6.34 2.83 -8.41
CA HIS A 94 -6.67 1.40 -8.26
C HIS A 94 -7.59 1.18 -7.04
N LYS A 95 -8.82 1.68 -7.14
CA LYS A 95 -9.80 1.68 -6.05
C LYS A 95 -10.06 0.30 -5.48
N GLU A 96 -10.32 -0.68 -6.34
CA GLU A 96 -10.59 -2.06 -5.92
C GLU A 96 -9.43 -2.62 -5.10
N MET A 97 -8.20 -2.38 -5.53
CA MET A 97 -7.02 -2.81 -4.79
C MET A 97 -6.92 -2.14 -3.42
N ALA A 98 -7.16 -0.83 -3.34
CA ALA A 98 -7.17 -0.11 -2.07
C ALA A 98 -8.22 -0.69 -1.11
N LEU A 99 -9.41 -1.04 -1.62
CA LEU A 99 -10.45 -1.73 -0.83
C LEU A 99 -9.96 -3.08 -0.32
N ARG A 100 -9.36 -3.91 -1.19
CA ARG A 100 -8.86 -5.24 -0.79
C ARG A 100 -7.75 -5.16 0.25
N PHE A 101 -6.86 -4.16 0.17
CA PHE A 101 -5.87 -3.91 1.22
C PHE A 101 -6.52 -3.61 2.57
N LEU A 102 -7.58 -2.83 2.56
CA LEU A 102 -8.29 -2.40 3.76
C LEU A 102 -9.22 -3.47 4.34
N GLU A 103 -9.76 -4.35 3.50
CA GLU A 103 -10.45 -5.57 3.93
C GLU A 103 -9.49 -6.53 4.66
N MET A 104 -8.23 -6.61 4.20
CA MET A 104 -7.22 -7.43 4.87
C MET A 104 -6.72 -6.78 6.17
N ASP A 105 -6.56 -5.46 6.17
CA ASP A 105 -5.98 -4.71 7.28
C ASP A 105 -6.44 -3.25 7.24
N ASN A 106 -7.45 -2.93 8.03
CA ASN A 106 -8.05 -1.61 8.08
C ASN A 106 -7.11 -0.55 8.67
N ASP A 107 -6.16 -0.94 9.52
CA ASP A 107 -5.19 -0.04 10.16
C ASP A 107 -4.20 0.56 9.15
N LEU A 108 -4.14 0.05 7.92
CA LEU A 108 -3.30 0.62 6.87
C LEU A 108 -3.66 2.08 6.54
N VAL A 109 -4.89 2.53 6.82
CA VAL A 109 -5.29 3.95 6.69
C VAL A 109 -4.50 4.88 7.62
N ARG A 110 -3.93 4.34 8.71
CA ARG A 110 -3.19 5.10 9.72
C ARG A 110 -1.71 5.22 9.42
N VAL A 111 -1.21 4.52 8.40
CA VAL A 111 0.21 4.60 8.00
C VAL A 111 0.48 6.01 7.51
N LYS A 112 1.20 6.80 8.31
CA LYS A 112 1.59 8.17 7.94
C LYS A 112 2.73 8.10 6.93
N GLY A 113 2.46 8.54 5.70
CA GLY A 113 3.52 8.77 4.71
C GLY A 113 4.35 10.02 5.03
N LYS A 114 5.33 10.34 4.17
CA LYS A 114 6.21 11.52 4.36
C LYS A 114 5.45 12.86 4.33
N ASN A 115 4.32 12.94 3.65
CA ASN A 115 3.50 14.15 3.55
C ASN A 115 2.09 13.89 4.12
N GLU A 116 1.56 14.81 4.92
CA GLU A 116 0.19 14.75 5.49
C GLU A 116 -0.89 14.57 4.41
N ASN A 117 -0.64 15.11 3.20
CA ASN A 117 -1.50 14.96 2.02
C ASN A 117 -1.77 13.50 1.64
N ASN A 118 -0.82 12.59 1.89
CA ASN A 118 -0.98 11.19 1.51
C ASN A 118 -2.09 10.50 2.31
N ARG A 119 -2.29 10.91 3.58
CA ARG A 119 -3.39 10.44 4.43
C ARG A 119 -4.74 10.95 3.90
N LEU A 120 -4.78 12.20 3.44
CA LEU A 120 -5.98 12.82 2.86
C LEU A 120 -6.40 12.10 1.57
N ASP A 121 -5.47 11.74 0.69
CA ASP A 121 -5.77 11.03 -0.55
C ASP A 121 -6.46 9.68 -0.27
N VAL A 122 -5.95 8.91 0.70
CA VAL A 122 -6.53 7.63 1.11
C VAL A 122 -7.92 7.84 1.69
N LEU A 123 -8.10 8.80 2.60
CA LEU A 123 -9.39 9.13 3.19
C LEU A 123 -10.40 9.60 2.14
N GLN A 124 -9.97 10.36 1.14
CA GLN A 124 -10.86 10.87 0.10
C GLN A 124 -11.32 9.76 -0.85
N VAL A 125 -10.47 8.78 -1.16
CA VAL A 125 -10.91 7.56 -1.84
C VAL A 125 -11.97 6.84 -1.00
N LEU A 126 -11.75 6.65 0.30
CA LEU A 126 -12.71 5.96 1.17
C LEU A 126 -14.04 6.69 1.29
N ILE A 127 -14.03 8.02 1.44
CA ILE A 127 -15.25 8.82 1.46
C ILE A 127 -16.01 8.63 0.13
N ARG A 128 -15.31 8.64 -1.02
CA ARG A 128 -15.98 8.47 -2.32
C ARG A 128 -16.49 7.06 -2.58
N THR A 129 -15.74 6.03 -2.16
CA THR A 129 -16.05 4.63 -2.50
C THR A 129 -16.92 3.94 -1.46
N LEU A 130 -16.82 4.33 -0.18
CA LEU A 130 -17.40 3.59 0.93
C LEU A 130 -18.51 4.31 1.69
N TRP A 131 -18.93 5.53 1.30
CA TRP A 131 -19.98 6.31 1.98
C TRP A 131 -21.32 5.60 2.22
N LYS A 132 -21.55 4.44 1.60
CA LYS A 132 -22.75 3.61 1.77
C LYS A 132 -22.50 2.26 2.46
N THR A 133 -21.31 2.05 3.00
CA THR A 133 -20.92 0.81 3.68
C THR A 133 -20.74 1.07 5.17
N ASP A 134 -20.99 0.06 6.01
CA ASP A 134 -20.74 0.18 7.46
C ASP A 134 -19.25 0.47 7.78
N TYR A 135 -18.36 0.09 6.86
CA TYR A 135 -16.93 0.39 6.88
C TYR A 135 -16.63 1.91 6.93
N TYR A 136 -17.45 2.74 6.27
CA TYR A 136 -17.33 4.20 6.36
C TYR A 136 -17.56 4.69 7.79
N ARG A 137 -18.53 4.14 8.54
CA ARG A 137 -18.74 4.55 9.93
C ARG A 137 -17.56 4.21 10.82
N GLU A 138 -16.91 3.06 10.62
CA GLU A 138 -15.75 2.69 11.43
C GLU A 138 -14.54 3.59 11.15
N VAL A 139 -14.23 3.88 9.89
CA VAL A 139 -13.06 4.70 9.51
C VAL A 139 -13.25 6.18 9.84
N VAL A 140 -14.45 6.71 9.57
CA VAL A 140 -14.73 8.14 9.68
C VAL A 140 -14.82 8.60 11.13
N ASN A 141 -15.17 7.69 12.04
CA ASN A 141 -15.20 7.92 13.49
C ASN A 141 -13.84 7.73 14.18
N GLN A 142 -12.78 7.36 13.46
CA GLN A 142 -11.45 7.28 14.05
C GLN A 142 -10.92 8.69 14.33
N ILE A 143 -10.51 8.90 15.57
CA ILE A 143 -9.88 10.14 16.02
C ILE A 143 -8.35 10.03 15.89
N ASP A 144 -7.71 11.13 15.48
CA ASP A 144 -6.25 11.26 15.53
C ASP A 144 -5.75 11.58 16.97
N GLU A 145 -4.44 11.78 17.10
CA GLU A 145 -3.80 12.12 18.38
C GLU A 145 -4.27 13.48 18.92
N ASP A 146 -4.81 14.34 18.06
CA ASP A 146 -5.36 15.66 18.38
C ASP A 146 -6.89 15.62 18.60
N GLY A 147 -7.51 14.43 18.52
CA GLY A 147 -8.94 14.23 18.74
C GLY A 147 -9.84 14.51 17.53
N ASN A 148 -9.28 14.79 16.34
CA ASN A 148 -10.04 15.06 15.13
C ASN A 148 -10.48 13.77 14.44
N THR A 149 -11.72 13.72 13.98
CA THR A 149 -12.19 12.61 13.13
C THR A 149 -11.65 12.74 11.71
N ALA A 150 -11.47 11.59 11.04
CA ALA A 150 -11.05 11.55 9.65
C ALA A 150 -11.95 12.39 8.70
N LEU A 151 -13.25 12.55 9.02
CA LEU A 151 -14.14 13.46 8.31
C LEU A 151 -13.77 14.94 8.47
N GLN A 152 -13.40 15.33 9.69
CA GLN A 152 -13.11 16.72 10.03
C GLN A 152 -11.83 17.17 9.32
N LEU A 153 -10.81 16.31 9.26
CA LEU A 153 -9.60 16.56 8.48
C LEU A 153 -9.90 16.71 6.98
N ALA A 154 -10.74 15.85 6.41
CA ALA A 154 -11.12 15.94 5.00
C ALA A 154 -11.95 17.21 4.69
N ALA A 155 -12.83 17.62 5.61
CA ALA A 155 -13.65 18.83 5.46
C ALA A 155 -12.84 20.12 5.64
N PHE A 156 -11.83 20.12 6.53
CA PHE A 156 -10.99 21.28 6.80
C PHE A 156 -10.09 21.63 5.59
N HIS A 157 -9.62 20.62 4.87
CA HIS A 157 -8.67 20.79 3.75
C HIS A 157 -9.31 20.86 2.35
N ASN A 158 -10.59 20.50 2.19
CA ASN A 158 -11.29 20.54 0.89
C ASN A 158 -12.25 21.73 0.74
N GLN A 159 -11.92 22.90 1.31
CA GLN A 159 -12.62 24.14 0.95
C GLN A 159 -12.02 24.69 -0.36
N PRO A 160 -12.84 24.79 -1.42
CA PRO A 160 -13.46 26.05 -1.77
C PRO A 160 -14.88 26.04 -1.23
N GLU A 161 -15.41 27.22 -0.98
CA GLU A 161 -16.64 27.51 -0.25
C GLU A 161 -17.75 26.44 -0.28
N SER A 162 -18.39 26.28 0.89
CA SER A 162 -19.73 25.71 1.13
C SER A 162 -19.86 24.21 1.40
N LEU A 163 -19.88 23.86 2.69
CA LEU A 163 -20.83 22.90 3.22
C LEU A 163 -21.76 23.65 4.18
N ASN A 164 -22.80 24.25 3.60
CA ASN A 164 -23.98 24.66 4.35
C ASN A 164 -24.64 23.40 4.90
N TYR A 165 -24.46 23.16 6.18
CA TYR A 165 -25.20 22.17 6.95
C TYR A 165 -26.66 22.59 7.08
N TYR A 166 -27.58 21.65 6.85
CA TYR A 166 -28.88 21.58 7.54
C TYR A 166 -28.91 20.28 8.34
#